data_AF-A0A1H7YM53-F1
#
_entry.id   AF-A0A1H7YM53-F1
#
_cell.length_a   1.000
_cell.length_b   1.000
_cell.length_c   1.000
_cell.angle_alpha   90.00
_cell.angle_beta   90.00
_cell.angle_gamma   90.00
#
_symmetry.space_group_name_H-M   'P 1'
#
loop_
_entity.id
_entity.type
_entity.pdbx_description
1 polymer ?
#
loop_
_entity_poly.entity_id
_entity_poly.type
_entity_poly.pdbx_seq_one_letter_code
_entity_poly.pdbx_strand_id
1 'polypeptide(L)'
;MKGGKGARRVEIALLRRGKYLGQILNEADFIKIESDLKQLKVELQIGKGAGAFEIEGFFLKSGNPLMLEAHNAAMFVTDGIKMKLILRENATVYEALHELMHMRDCQKIGMKAFMQKSFVEREKFVYDKMVEYQEYLNRKELKHAEDYINWHYGKVGKTDNLGNPIKEILPFDLKSIPRKRQGININTIINLK
;
A
#
# COMPACT_ATOMS: atom_id res chain seq x y z
N MET A 1 53.45 17.56 -5.05
CA MET A 1 53.08 17.39 -6.47
C MET A 1 52.12 16.23 -6.61
N LYS A 2 50.98 16.52 -7.25
CA LYS A 2 50.06 15.67 -8.04
C LYS A 2 50.04 14.15 -7.80
N GLY A 3 48.83 13.64 -7.55
CA GLY A 3 48.52 12.23 -7.77
C GLY A 3 47.12 11.82 -7.32
N GLY A 4 46.08 12.53 -7.77
CA GLY A 4 44.70 12.11 -7.54
C GLY A 4 44.44 10.72 -8.13
N LYS A 5 43.82 9.84 -7.34
CA LYS A 5 43.22 8.59 -7.84
C LYS A 5 41.89 8.34 -7.13
N GLY A 6 40.83 8.61 -7.89
CA GLY A 6 39.59 7.86 -7.91
C GLY A 6 38.84 7.79 -6.60
N ALA A 7 37.86 8.69 -6.43
CA ALA A 7 36.64 8.32 -5.74
C ALA A 7 36.17 6.99 -6.35
N ARG A 8 36.32 5.88 -5.61
CA ARG A 8 35.62 4.65 -5.94
C ARG A 8 34.15 5.02 -5.89
N ARG A 9 33.53 5.18 -7.07
CA ARG A 9 32.10 4.93 -7.23
C ARG A 9 31.89 3.55 -6.64
N VAL A 10 31.36 3.50 -5.42
CA VAL A 10 30.75 2.29 -4.90
C VAL A 10 29.59 2.07 -5.85
N GLU A 11 29.81 1.17 -6.80
CA GLU A 11 28.79 0.65 -7.66
C GLU A 11 27.73 0.11 -6.71
N ILE A 12 26.63 0.86 -6.59
CA ILE A 12 25.54 0.52 -5.70
C ILE A 12 25.02 -0.81 -6.20
N ALA A 13 25.44 -1.88 -5.53
CA ALA A 13 24.84 -3.19 -5.65
C ALA A 13 23.45 -3.11 -5.00
N LEU A 14 22.54 -2.36 -5.64
CA LEU A 14 21.10 -2.51 -5.46
C LEU A 14 20.72 -3.83 -6.13
N LEU A 15 21.16 -4.92 -5.52
CA LEU A 15 20.41 -6.16 -5.50
C LEU A 15 19.10 -5.85 -4.76
N ARG A 16 18.18 -5.13 -5.42
CA ARG A 16 16.76 -5.04 -5.05
C ARG A 16 16.15 -6.43 -5.26
N ARG A 17 16.58 -7.40 -4.45
CA ARG A 17 16.00 -8.73 -4.34
C ARG A 17 14.62 -8.56 -3.71
N GLY A 18 13.60 -8.96 -4.47
CA GLY A 18 12.19 -8.82 -4.12
C GLY A 18 11.85 -9.46 -2.78
N LYS A 19 11.75 -8.61 -1.76
CA LYS A 19 11.01 -8.92 -0.54
C LYS A 19 9.67 -8.16 -0.47
N TYR A 20 9.45 -7.22 -1.38
CA TYR A 20 8.19 -6.48 -1.54
C TYR A 20 7.57 -6.83 -2.89
N LEU A 21 6.25 -7.01 -2.92
CA LEU A 21 5.49 -7.44 -4.09
C LEU A 21 5.46 -6.28 -5.09
N GLY A 22 6.51 -6.11 -5.92
CA GLY A 22 6.45 -5.16 -7.04
C GLY A 22 7.64 -4.26 -7.31
N GLN A 23 7.37 -3.18 -8.04
CA GLN A 23 8.31 -2.08 -8.31
C GLN A 23 8.47 -1.25 -7.04
N ILE A 24 9.69 -1.17 -6.51
CA ILE A 24 10.02 -0.33 -5.35
C ILE A 24 10.04 1.14 -5.78
N LEU A 25 9.40 2.00 -4.98
CA LEU A 25 9.40 3.45 -5.17
C LEU A 25 10.83 4.02 -5.14
N ASN A 26 11.06 5.06 -5.93
CA ASN A 26 12.29 5.85 -5.85
C ASN A 26 12.02 7.20 -5.16
N GLU A 27 13.07 7.96 -4.90
CA GLU A 27 12.98 9.27 -4.24
C GLU A 27 12.06 10.26 -4.97
N ALA A 28 12.13 10.29 -6.31
CA ALA A 28 11.24 11.13 -7.11
C ALA A 28 9.77 10.69 -7.02
N ASP A 29 9.51 9.40 -6.77
CA ASP A 29 8.15 8.91 -6.53
C ASP A 29 7.61 9.40 -5.19
N PHE A 30 8.42 9.34 -4.12
CA PHE A 30 8.04 9.87 -2.81
C PHE A 30 7.75 11.37 -2.85
N ILE A 31 8.54 12.17 -3.57
CA ILE A 31 8.30 13.61 -3.75
C ILE A 31 6.93 13.87 -4.40
N LYS A 32 6.57 13.08 -5.42
CA LYS A 32 5.27 13.21 -6.10
C LYS A 32 4.12 12.82 -5.19
N ILE A 33 4.26 11.71 -4.46
CA ILE A 33 3.26 11.27 -3.47
C ILE A 33 3.07 12.36 -2.41
N GLU A 34 4.16 12.90 -1.84
CA GLU A 34 4.10 13.95 -0.82
C GLU A 34 3.39 15.21 -1.35
N SER A 35 3.71 15.63 -2.57
CA SER A 35 3.09 16.79 -3.21
C SER A 35 1.58 16.61 -3.38
N ASP A 36 1.14 15.44 -3.81
CA ASP A 36 -0.29 15.13 -3.98
C ASP A 36 -1.02 15.08 -2.63
N LEU A 37 -0.46 14.35 -1.66
CA LEU A 37 -1.05 14.23 -0.32
C LEU A 37 -1.19 15.60 0.38
N LYS A 38 -0.23 16.51 0.19
CA LYS A 38 -0.34 17.90 0.68
C LYS A 38 -1.56 18.62 0.12
N GLN A 39 -1.85 18.48 -1.17
CA GLN A 39 -3.04 19.08 -1.80
C GLN A 39 -4.33 18.49 -1.21
N LEU A 40 -4.29 17.20 -0.86
CA LEU A 40 -5.39 16.46 -0.25
C LEU A 40 -5.51 16.64 1.27
N LYS A 41 -4.62 17.44 1.90
CA LYS A 41 -4.51 17.61 3.36
C LYS A 41 -4.32 16.29 4.10
N VAL A 42 -3.52 15.39 3.53
CA VAL A 42 -3.10 14.11 4.11
C VAL A 42 -1.62 14.20 4.45
N GLU A 43 -1.24 13.81 5.67
CA GLU A 43 0.17 13.79 6.07
C GLU A 43 0.88 12.56 5.46
N LEU A 44 2.14 12.72 5.05
CA LEU A 44 3.00 11.62 4.67
C LEU A 44 4.07 11.41 5.75
N GLN A 45 4.26 10.17 6.18
CA GLN A 45 5.39 9.77 7.01
C GLN A 45 6.20 8.69 6.29
N ILE A 46 7.49 8.96 6.07
CA ILE A 46 8.42 7.97 5.51
C ILE A 46 9.21 7.32 6.64
N GLY A 47 9.07 6.01 6.77
CA GLY A 47 9.79 5.22 7.77
C GLY A 47 10.95 4.42 7.18
N LYS A 48 11.83 3.94 8.06
CA LYS A 48 12.95 3.08 7.69
C LYS A 48 12.49 1.82 6.96
N GLY A 49 13.31 1.30 6.05
CA GLY A 49 13.02 0.06 5.32
C GLY A 49 12.86 -1.22 6.17
N ALA A 50 13.16 -1.19 7.48
CA ALA A 50 13.03 -2.34 8.38
C ALA A 50 12.73 -1.90 9.82
N GLY A 51 12.28 -2.87 10.64
CA GLY A 51 11.97 -2.67 12.07
C GLY A 51 10.62 -1.99 12.32
N ALA A 52 10.16 -2.00 13.56
CA ALA A 52 8.97 -1.25 13.95
C ALA A 52 9.30 0.22 14.21
N PHE A 53 8.37 1.13 13.93
CA PHE A 53 8.49 2.55 14.29
C PHE A 53 7.13 3.17 14.60
N GLU A 54 7.15 4.26 15.38
CA GLU A 54 5.96 5.00 15.79
C GLU A 54 5.37 5.81 14.63
N ILE A 55 4.05 5.78 14.49
CA ILE A 55 3.29 6.62 13.59
C ILE A 55 2.99 7.93 14.33
N GLU A 56 3.64 9.00 13.91
CA GLU A 56 3.67 10.26 14.65
C GLU A 56 2.26 10.84 14.82
N GLY A 57 1.89 11.16 16.06
CA GLY A 57 0.61 11.80 16.37
C GLY A 57 -0.61 10.89 16.19
N PHE A 58 -0.44 9.57 16.14
CA PHE A 58 -1.53 8.59 16.19
C PHE A 58 -1.34 7.65 17.39
N PHE A 59 -2.43 7.40 18.12
CA PHE A 59 -2.41 6.63 19.36
C PHE A 59 -3.55 5.60 19.39
N LEU A 60 -3.28 4.47 20.03
CA LEU A 60 -4.29 3.48 20.35
C LEU A 60 -5.23 4.01 21.45
N LYS A 61 -6.39 3.38 21.63
CA LYS A 61 -7.32 3.70 22.73
C LYS A 61 -6.68 3.57 24.12
N SER A 62 -5.63 2.75 24.26
CA SER A 62 -4.86 2.61 25.48
C SER A 62 -3.93 3.80 25.78
N GLY A 63 -3.79 4.74 24.85
CA GLY A 63 -2.82 5.85 24.91
C GLY A 63 -1.44 5.52 24.37
N ASN A 64 -1.16 4.25 24.04
CA ASN A 64 0.12 3.86 23.44
C ASN A 64 0.24 4.42 22.01
N PRO A 65 1.45 4.78 21.55
CA PRO A 65 1.69 5.14 20.15
C PRO A 65 1.23 4.03 19.20
N LEU A 66 0.64 4.41 18.07
CA LEU A 66 0.38 3.48 16.99
C LEU A 66 1.69 3.13 16.30
N MET A 67 1.94 1.85 16.05
CA MET A 67 3.19 1.36 15.46
C MET A 67 2.98 0.87 14.04
N LEU A 68 3.92 1.18 13.13
CA LEU A 68 4.08 0.41 11.91
C LEU A 68 5.01 -0.78 12.18
N GLU A 69 4.43 -1.97 12.25
CA GLU A 69 5.16 -3.22 12.48
C GLU A 69 6.16 -3.56 11.36
N ALA A 70 7.20 -4.32 11.70
CA ALA A 70 8.31 -4.65 10.79
C ALA A 70 7.88 -5.38 9.50
N HIS A 71 6.72 -6.04 9.50
CA HIS A 71 6.18 -6.75 8.35
C HIS A 71 5.27 -5.89 7.45
N ASN A 72 4.86 -4.71 7.91
CA ASN A 72 4.01 -3.80 7.14
C ASN A 72 4.88 -2.82 6.36
N ALA A 73 4.75 -2.77 5.04
CA ALA A 73 5.50 -1.85 4.18
C ALA A 73 4.87 -0.47 4.07
N ALA A 74 3.55 -0.40 4.26
CA ALA A 74 2.74 0.79 4.16
C ALA A 74 1.54 0.70 5.12
N MET A 75 0.92 1.83 5.43
CA MET A 75 -0.33 1.90 6.18
C MET A 75 -1.03 3.23 5.94
N PHE A 76 -2.33 3.20 5.71
CA PHE A 76 -3.22 4.36 5.82
C PHE A 76 -3.88 4.38 7.19
N VAL A 77 -3.91 5.55 7.83
CA VAL A 77 -4.56 5.74 9.14
C VAL A 77 -5.39 7.02 9.19
N THR A 78 -6.48 6.98 9.96
CA THR A 78 -7.28 8.14 10.32
C THR A 78 -7.81 8.01 11.75
N ASP A 79 -7.91 9.14 12.45
CA ASP A 79 -8.50 9.25 13.79
C ASP A 79 -9.90 9.91 13.77
N GLY A 80 -10.45 10.15 12.58
CA GLY A 80 -11.73 10.84 12.41
C GLY A 80 -11.59 12.36 12.24
N ILE A 81 -10.39 12.91 12.42
CA ILE A 81 -10.06 14.34 12.32
C ILE A 81 -9.02 14.58 11.22
N LYS A 82 -7.99 13.74 11.18
CA LYS A 82 -6.90 13.81 10.20
C LYS A 82 -6.64 12.46 9.55
N MET A 83 -5.88 12.50 8.46
CA MET A 83 -5.46 11.33 7.69
C MET A 83 -3.94 11.34 7.53
N LYS A 84 -3.34 10.15 7.55
CA LYS A 84 -1.92 9.98 7.29
C LYS A 84 -1.68 8.73 6.44
N LEU A 85 -0.81 8.88 5.46
CA LEU A 85 -0.22 7.79 4.70
C LEU A 85 1.19 7.53 5.23
N ILE A 86 1.50 6.27 5.55
CA ILE A 86 2.80 5.84 6.02
C ILE A 86 3.38 4.91 4.96
N LEU A 87 4.60 5.19 4.51
CA LEU A 87 5.34 4.35 3.57
C LEU A 87 6.75 4.08 4.10
N ARG A 88 7.27 2.87 3.91
CA ARG A 88 8.70 2.61 4.10
C ARG A 88 9.51 3.09 2.89
N GLU A 89 10.79 3.41 3.11
CA GLU A 89 11.76 3.74 2.04
C GLU A 89 11.82 2.71 0.90
N ASN A 90 11.47 1.45 1.19
CA ASN A 90 11.44 0.34 0.24
C ASN A 90 10.03 -0.13 -0.12
N ALA A 91 9.00 0.65 0.19
CA ALA A 91 7.63 0.40 -0.24
C ALA A 91 7.54 0.33 -1.76
N THR A 92 6.61 -0.48 -2.24
CA THR A 92 6.34 -0.69 -3.65
C THR A 92 5.17 0.15 -4.14
N VAL A 93 5.09 0.28 -5.46
CA VAL A 93 3.93 0.86 -6.13
C VAL A 93 2.63 0.13 -5.74
N TYR A 94 2.68 -1.19 -5.56
CA TYR A 94 1.53 -1.99 -5.12
C TYR A 94 1.06 -1.60 -3.71
N GLU A 95 1.99 -1.50 -2.76
CA GLU A 95 1.68 -1.13 -1.37
C GLU A 95 1.19 0.32 -1.29
N ALA A 96 1.80 1.24 -2.03
CA ALA A 96 1.29 2.61 -2.12
C ALA A 96 -0.10 2.68 -2.75
N LEU A 97 -0.36 1.93 -3.84
CA LEU A 97 -1.69 1.86 -4.44
C LEU A 97 -2.70 1.31 -3.43
N HIS A 98 -2.36 0.28 -2.66
CA HIS A 98 -3.25 -0.31 -1.65
C HIS A 98 -3.70 0.74 -0.63
N GLU A 99 -2.75 1.43 -0.01
CA GLU A 99 -3.08 2.43 1.00
C GLU A 99 -3.75 3.69 0.43
N LEU A 100 -3.40 4.08 -0.81
CA LEU A 100 -4.11 5.14 -1.52
C LEU A 100 -5.60 4.79 -1.72
N MET A 101 -5.96 3.52 -1.93
CA MET A 101 -7.35 3.12 -2.06
C MET A 101 -8.10 3.27 -0.74
N HIS A 102 -7.49 2.88 0.38
CA HIS A 102 -8.08 3.15 1.70
C HIS A 102 -8.28 4.65 1.95
N MET A 103 -7.28 5.47 1.60
CA MET A 103 -7.37 6.92 1.71
C MET A 103 -8.53 7.48 0.89
N ARG A 104 -8.68 7.05 -0.37
CA ARG A 104 -9.74 7.54 -1.27
C ARG A 104 -11.14 7.09 -0.82
N ASP A 105 -11.28 5.86 -0.35
CA ASP A 105 -12.53 5.40 0.27
C ASP A 105 -12.88 6.30 1.46
N CYS A 106 -11.89 6.55 2.34
CA CYS A 106 -12.04 7.42 3.49
C CYS A 106 -12.44 8.85 3.11
N GLN A 107 -11.83 9.44 2.08
CA GLN A 107 -12.21 10.76 1.56
C GLN A 107 -13.63 10.76 0.97
N LYS A 108 -13.99 9.71 0.24
CA LYS A 108 -15.29 9.60 -0.42
C LYS A 108 -16.45 9.50 0.57
N ILE A 109 -16.29 8.70 1.62
CA ILE A 109 -17.38 8.45 2.60
C ILE A 109 -17.26 9.32 3.86
N GLY A 110 -16.11 9.97 4.06
CA GLY A 110 -15.77 10.76 5.23
C GLY A 110 -15.13 9.93 6.35
N MET A 111 -14.18 10.54 7.08
CA MET A 111 -13.34 9.86 8.08
C MET A 111 -14.13 9.13 9.17
N LYS A 112 -15.23 9.73 9.68
CA LYS A 112 -16.08 9.12 10.71
C LYS A 112 -16.80 7.87 10.19
N ALA A 113 -17.35 7.93 8.98
CA ALA A 113 -18.02 6.77 8.37
C ALA A 113 -17.01 5.67 8.03
N PHE A 114 -15.82 6.04 7.55
CA PHE A 114 -14.73 5.09 7.31
C PHE A 114 -14.32 4.34 8.57
N MET A 115 -14.22 5.04 9.71
CA MET A 115 -13.93 4.39 10.99
C MET A 115 -15.00 3.41 11.46
N GLN A 116 -16.26 3.59 11.05
CA GLN A 116 -17.38 2.69 11.37
C GLN A 116 -17.45 1.49 10.43
N LYS A 117 -16.94 1.61 9.20
CA LYS A 117 -16.86 0.53 8.21
C LYS A 117 -16.03 -0.62 8.77
N SER A 118 -16.50 -1.85 8.63
CA SER A 118 -15.76 -3.02 9.12
C SER A 118 -14.44 -3.19 8.36
N PHE A 119 -13.46 -3.83 9.00
CA PHE A 119 -12.14 -4.06 8.37
C PHE A 119 -12.30 -4.78 7.02
N VAL A 120 -13.13 -5.82 6.98
CA VAL A 120 -13.37 -6.62 5.76
C VAL A 120 -14.00 -5.79 4.64
N GLU A 121 -14.91 -4.88 4.94
CA GLU A 121 -15.50 -4.00 3.92
C GLU A 121 -14.48 -2.98 3.38
N ARG A 122 -13.53 -2.53 4.21
CA ARG A 122 -12.43 -1.66 3.75
C ARG A 122 -11.51 -2.44 2.81
N GLU A 123 -11.11 -3.65 3.18
CA GLU A 123 -10.28 -4.51 2.32
C GLU A 123 -10.98 -4.89 1.03
N LYS A 124 -12.29 -5.14 1.06
CA LYS A 124 -13.07 -5.45 -0.14
C LYS A 124 -13.03 -4.29 -1.14
N PHE A 125 -13.17 -3.05 -0.66
CA PHE A 125 -13.03 -1.88 -1.51
C PHE A 125 -11.65 -1.85 -2.20
N VAL A 126 -10.58 -2.10 -1.43
CA VAL A 126 -9.23 -2.12 -2.00
C VAL A 126 -9.06 -3.26 -3.00
N TYR A 127 -9.53 -4.46 -2.69
CA TYR A 127 -9.53 -5.60 -3.61
C TYR A 127 -10.21 -5.26 -4.94
N ASP A 128 -11.41 -4.67 -4.89
CA ASP A 128 -12.15 -4.27 -6.11
C ASP A 128 -11.36 -3.29 -6.96
N LYS A 129 -10.67 -2.34 -6.31
CA LYS A 129 -9.79 -1.40 -7.00
C LYS A 129 -8.53 -2.05 -7.55
N MET A 130 -7.97 -3.07 -6.89
CA MET A 130 -6.86 -3.84 -7.46
C MET A 130 -7.28 -4.61 -8.72
N VAL A 131 -8.50 -5.15 -8.72
CA VAL A 131 -9.08 -5.82 -9.89
C VAL A 131 -9.33 -4.82 -11.02
N GLU A 132 -9.90 -3.66 -10.71
CA GLU A 132 -10.09 -2.55 -11.68
C GLU A 132 -8.76 -2.11 -12.30
N TYR A 133 -7.71 -2.00 -11.49
CA TYR A 133 -6.40 -1.48 -11.86
C TYR A 133 -5.36 -2.56 -12.17
N GLN A 134 -5.82 -3.76 -12.55
CA GLN A 134 -4.97 -4.92 -12.85
C GLN A 134 -3.87 -4.64 -13.88
N GLU A 135 -4.06 -3.67 -14.78
CA GLU A 135 -3.07 -3.28 -15.79
C GLU A 135 -1.81 -2.65 -15.18
N TYR A 136 -1.86 -2.20 -13.93
CA TYR A 136 -0.70 -1.69 -13.19
C TYR A 136 -0.10 -2.74 -12.26
N LEU A 137 -0.65 -3.95 -12.24
CA LEU A 137 -0.26 -5.00 -11.31
C LEU A 137 0.36 -6.19 -12.04
N ASN A 138 1.22 -6.90 -11.32
CA ASN A 138 1.79 -8.16 -11.74
C ASN A 138 1.00 -9.33 -11.13
N ARG A 139 1.27 -10.52 -11.65
CA ARG A 139 0.57 -11.75 -11.25
C ARG A 139 0.61 -12.02 -9.74
N LYS A 140 1.73 -11.77 -9.07
CA LYS A 140 1.88 -12.03 -7.63
C LYS A 140 1.10 -11.04 -6.79
N GLU A 141 1.04 -9.78 -7.20
CA GLU A 141 0.28 -8.73 -6.52
C GLU A 141 -1.23 -9.00 -6.59
N LEU A 142 -1.74 -9.38 -7.77
CA LEU A 142 -3.16 -9.74 -7.94
C LEU A 142 -3.52 -11.02 -7.19
N LYS A 143 -2.65 -12.04 -7.23
CA LYS A 143 -2.86 -13.27 -6.44
C LYS A 143 -2.84 -12.97 -4.94
N HIS A 144 -1.93 -12.10 -4.49
CA HIS A 144 -1.89 -11.66 -3.11
C HIS A 144 -3.17 -10.94 -2.71
N ALA A 145 -3.70 -10.03 -3.55
CA ALA A 145 -4.96 -9.35 -3.28
C ALA A 145 -6.14 -10.33 -3.13
N GLU A 146 -6.25 -11.32 -4.03
CA GLU A 146 -7.26 -12.38 -3.96
C GLU A 146 -7.11 -13.24 -2.70
N ASP A 147 -5.89 -13.66 -2.35
CA ASP A 147 -5.65 -14.47 -1.15
C ASP A 147 -5.95 -13.69 0.13
N TYR A 148 -5.58 -12.42 0.16
CA TYR A 148 -5.71 -11.57 1.34
C TYR A 148 -7.18 -11.32 1.69
N ILE A 149 -8.02 -10.95 0.72
CA ILE A 149 -9.46 -10.75 0.98
C ILE A 149 -10.15 -12.05 1.38
N ASN A 150 -9.80 -13.17 0.76
CA ASN A 150 -10.36 -14.48 1.08
C ASN A 150 -9.95 -14.96 2.47
N TRP A 151 -8.71 -14.70 2.89
CA TRP A 151 -8.26 -14.97 4.25
C TRP A 151 -9.08 -14.19 5.28
N HIS A 152 -9.36 -12.92 5.00
CA HIS A 152 -10.22 -12.09 5.85
C HIS A 152 -11.68 -12.56 5.88
N TYR A 153 -12.24 -12.94 4.74
CA TYR A 153 -13.57 -13.55 4.69
C TYR A 153 -13.66 -14.82 5.53
N GLY A 154 -12.66 -15.70 5.42
CA GLY A 154 -12.56 -16.90 6.24
C GLY A 154 -12.49 -16.59 7.74
N LYS A 155 -11.71 -15.58 8.13
CA LYS A 155 -11.59 -15.15 9.54
C LYS A 155 -12.89 -14.63 10.15
N VAL A 156 -13.73 -13.95 9.38
CA VAL A 156 -14.99 -13.40 9.87
C VAL A 156 -16.19 -14.33 9.60
N GLY A 157 -15.96 -15.50 9.00
CA GLY A 157 -17.03 -16.43 8.64
C GLY A 157 -18.02 -15.85 7.63
N LYS A 158 -17.53 -15.09 6.64
CA LYS A 158 -18.38 -14.39 5.67
C LYS A 158 -19.12 -15.40 4.77
N THR A 159 -20.45 -15.35 4.77
CA THR A 159 -21.32 -16.25 4.00
C THR A 159 -22.28 -15.50 3.08
N ASP A 160 -22.77 -16.20 2.05
CA ASP A 160 -23.86 -15.74 1.20
C ASP A 160 -25.22 -15.88 1.92
N ASN A 161 -26.30 -15.52 1.24
CA ASN A 161 -27.66 -15.59 1.80
C ASN A 161 -28.14 -17.03 2.08
N LEU A 162 -27.41 -18.04 1.61
CA LEU A 162 -27.71 -19.46 1.80
C LEU A 162 -26.78 -20.10 2.85
N GLY A 163 -25.86 -19.32 3.44
CA GLY A 163 -24.89 -19.79 4.42
C GLY A 163 -23.62 -20.40 3.82
N ASN A 164 -23.40 -20.32 2.51
CA ASN A 164 -22.18 -20.81 1.89
C ASN A 164 -21.03 -19.82 2.08
N PRO A 165 -19.79 -20.27 2.34
CA PRO A 165 -18.63 -19.39 2.41
C PRO A 165 -18.47 -18.57 1.12
N ILE A 166 -18.37 -17.25 1.25
CA ILE A 166 -18.06 -16.38 0.12
C ILE A 166 -16.58 -16.52 -0.21
N LYS A 167 -16.28 -16.61 -1.51
CA LYS A 167 -14.92 -16.58 -2.04
C LYS A 167 -14.85 -15.64 -3.23
N GLU A 168 -13.93 -14.68 -3.14
CA GLU A 168 -13.55 -13.83 -4.27
C GLU A 168 -12.67 -14.62 -5.23
N ILE A 169 -12.94 -14.47 -6.53
CA ILE A 169 -12.14 -15.05 -7.60
C ILE A 169 -11.86 -13.94 -8.61
N LEU A 170 -10.61 -13.81 -9.05
CA LEU A 170 -10.25 -12.84 -10.07
C LEU A 170 -11.03 -13.11 -11.37
N PRO A 171 -11.61 -12.08 -12.02
CA PRO A 171 -12.44 -12.25 -13.21
C PRO A 171 -11.63 -12.50 -14.50
N PHE A 172 -10.35 -12.86 -14.38
CA PHE A 172 -9.42 -13.05 -15.48
C PHE A 172 -8.38 -14.13 -15.15
N ASP A 173 -7.82 -14.76 -16.18
CA ASP A 173 -6.75 -15.73 -16.00
C ASP A 173 -5.45 -15.02 -15.59
N LEU A 174 -4.95 -15.30 -14.39
CA LEU A 174 -3.66 -14.80 -13.89
C LEU A 174 -2.47 -15.10 -14.84
N LYS A 175 -2.56 -16.13 -15.70
CA LYS A 175 -1.53 -16.41 -16.71
C LYS A 175 -1.44 -15.32 -17.78
N SER A 176 -2.53 -14.61 -18.06
CA SER A 176 -2.57 -13.45 -18.95
C SER A 176 -1.85 -12.22 -18.36
N ILE A 177 -1.68 -12.18 -17.04
CA ILE A 177 -0.99 -11.11 -16.34
C ILE A 177 0.52 -11.35 -16.36
N PRO A 178 1.34 -10.32 -16.66
CA PRO A 178 2.79 -10.45 -16.65
C PRO A 178 3.32 -10.84 -15.26
N ARG A 179 4.35 -11.70 -15.25
CA ARG A 179 5.03 -12.14 -14.02
C ARG A 179 5.75 -11.01 -13.30
N LYS A 180 6.23 -10.03 -14.06
CA LYS A 180 6.94 -8.85 -13.57
C LYS A 180 6.43 -7.65 -14.36
N ARG A 181 6.04 -6.59 -13.65
CA ARG A 181 5.68 -5.29 -14.23
C ARG A 181 6.57 -4.23 -13.61
N GLN A 182 7.16 -3.38 -14.44
CA GLN A 182 8.10 -2.31 -14.05
C GLN A 182 7.87 -1.11 -14.97
N GLY A 183 8.45 0.04 -14.62
CA GLY A 183 8.25 1.30 -15.34
C GLY A 183 6.86 1.89 -15.09
N ILE A 184 6.17 1.47 -14.03
CA ILE A 184 4.89 2.04 -13.63
C ILE A 184 5.14 3.48 -13.18
N ASN A 185 4.50 4.44 -13.84
CA ASN A 185 4.61 5.85 -13.48
C ASN A 185 3.73 6.12 -12.25
N ILE A 186 4.34 6.57 -11.15
CA ILE A 186 3.61 6.88 -9.92
C ILE A 186 2.52 7.95 -10.13
N ASN A 187 2.70 8.89 -11.07
CA ASN A 187 1.68 9.87 -11.38
C ASN A 187 0.40 9.21 -11.90
N THR A 188 0.52 8.11 -12.63
CA THR A 188 -0.68 7.35 -13.05
C THR A 188 -1.41 6.83 -11.82
N ILE A 189 -0.68 6.21 -10.89
CA ILE A 189 -1.23 5.60 -9.66
C ILE A 189 -1.90 6.64 -8.76
N ILE A 190 -1.24 7.78 -8.53
CA ILE A 190 -1.77 8.89 -7.73
C ILE A 190 -3.05 9.48 -8.35
N ASN A 191 -3.22 9.41 -9.66
CA ASN A 191 -4.39 9.96 -10.37
C ASN A 191 -5.55 8.97 -10.58
N LEU A 192 -5.40 7.69 -10.18
CA LEU A 192 -6.52 6.74 -10.19
C LEU A 192 -7.63 7.21 -9.21
N LYS A 193 -8.85 6.65 -9.27
CA LYS A 193 -9.99 7.12 -8.45
C LYS A 193 -10.71 6.01 -7.70
#